data_AF-A0A080YXN9-F1
#
_entry.id   AF-A0A080YXN9-F1
#
_cell.length_a   1.000
_cell.length_b   1.000
_cell.length_c   1.000
_cell.angle_alpha   90.00
_cell.angle_beta   90.00
_cell.angle_gamma   90.00
#
_symmetry.space_group_name_H-M   'P 1'
#
loop_
_entity.id
_entity.type
_entity.pdbx_description
1 polymer ?
#
loop_
_entity_poly.entity_id
_entity_poly.type
_entity_poly.pdbx_seq_one_letter_code
_entity_poly.pdbx_strand_id
1 'polypeptide(L)'
;MADEATSLHEDTPEPTKVSSRSDTQSKRKKAFRFVPSSDILLLKEAVKHRPWAAGHGETQVSWSSVAIGLKTALPSCTADGKACRRRFNALLDVFRRDELESLRASGTAEDFEEREQLLTDCMALVDECLQAKADKTEKEKRRQSGVIKPQLMWFK
;
A
#
# COMPACT_ATOMS: atom_id res chain seq x y z
N MET A 1 -28.06 -32.85 -70.94
CA MET A 1 -28.89 -31.64 -71.10
C MET A 1 -29.21 -31.16 -69.69
N ALA A 2 -28.51 -30.13 -69.21
CA ALA A 2 -29.01 -28.75 -69.08
C ALA A 2 -30.08 -28.65 -67.97
N ASP A 3 -30.08 -27.72 -67.02
CA ASP A 3 -29.26 -26.55 -66.72
C ASP A 3 -29.60 -26.11 -65.28
N GLU A 4 -28.71 -25.30 -64.73
CA GLU A 4 -28.76 -24.52 -63.51
C GLU A 4 -29.93 -23.50 -63.46
N ALA A 5 -30.48 -23.21 -62.27
CA ALA A 5 -31.08 -21.91 -61.89
C ALA A 5 -31.56 -22.00 -60.41
N THR A 6 -30.79 -21.46 -59.46
CA THR A 6 -30.95 -20.12 -58.84
C THR A 6 -32.16 -20.02 -57.89
N SER A 7 -31.91 -20.05 -56.58
CA SER A 7 -31.88 -18.88 -55.68
C SER A 7 -33.25 -18.55 -55.07
N LEU A 8 -33.36 -18.63 -53.73
CA LEU A 8 -33.65 -17.45 -52.90
C LEU A 8 -33.89 -17.83 -51.43
N HIS A 9 -33.25 -17.02 -50.58
CA HIS A 9 -33.72 -16.52 -49.29
C HIS A 9 -33.39 -17.33 -48.01
N GLU A 10 -32.28 -16.91 -47.39
CA GLU A 10 -32.17 -16.82 -45.92
C GLU A 10 -33.28 -15.93 -45.37
N ASP A 11 -33.91 -16.30 -44.25
CA ASP A 11 -34.12 -15.39 -43.12
C ASP A 11 -34.59 -16.13 -41.84
N THR A 12 -33.80 -15.98 -40.78
CA THR A 12 -34.24 -15.78 -39.38
C THR A 12 -34.94 -16.89 -38.57
N PRO A 13 -34.28 -17.34 -37.49
CA PRO A 13 -34.96 -17.64 -36.22
C PRO A 13 -34.83 -16.48 -35.20
N GLU A 14 -35.94 -15.80 -34.93
CA GLU A 14 -36.20 -14.95 -33.75
C GLU A 14 -36.86 -15.80 -32.64
N PRO A 15 -36.95 -15.37 -31.36
CA PRO A 15 -35.99 -14.63 -30.54
C PRO A 15 -35.63 -15.38 -29.25
N THR A 16 -34.50 -14.95 -28.73
CA THR A 16 -34.01 -15.09 -27.37
C THR A 16 -35.06 -14.85 -26.28
N LYS A 17 -35.19 -15.78 -25.34
CA LYS A 17 -35.56 -15.45 -23.95
C LYS A 17 -34.31 -15.48 -23.09
N VAL A 18 -33.40 -14.54 -23.36
CA VAL A 18 -32.32 -14.25 -22.42
C VAL A 18 -32.96 -13.57 -21.21
N SER A 19 -33.02 -14.30 -20.10
CA SER A 19 -33.41 -13.74 -18.81
C SER A 19 -32.32 -12.76 -18.40
N SER A 20 -32.54 -11.49 -18.74
CA SER A 20 -31.78 -10.32 -18.35
C SER A 20 -31.57 -10.31 -16.84
N ARG A 21 -30.40 -10.77 -16.38
CA ARG A 21 -29.81 -10.33 -15.13
C ARG A 21 -28.75 -9.35 -15.53
N SER A 22 -29.11 -8.07 -15.52
CA SER A 22 -28.17 -6.96 -15.63
C SER A 22 -27.23 -7.00 -14.42
N ASP A 23 -26.17 -7.81 -14.53
CA ASP A 23 -25.00 -7.65 -13.70
C ASP A 23 -24.31 -6.40 -14.23
N THR A 24 -24.58 -5.25 -13.60
CA THR A 24 -23.77 -4.06 -13.77
C THR A 24 -22.39 -4.33 -13.15
N GLN A 25 -21.61 -5.19 -13.80
CA GLN A 25 -20.22 -5.41 -13.49
C GLN A 25 -19.48 -4.15 -13.91
N SER A 26 -19.47 -3.16 -13.01
CA SER A 26 -18.51 -2.06 -13.06
C SER A 26 -17.14 -2.70 -13.19
N LYS A 27 -16.54 -2.65 -14.40
CA LYS A 27 -15.21 -3.18 -14.68
C LYS A 27 -14.27 -2.53 -13.66
N ARG A 28 -13.91 -3.26 -12.60
CA ARG A 28 -13.03 -2.75 -11.55
C ARG A 28 -11.74 -2.33 -12.23
N LYS A 29 -11.39 -1.05 -12.13
CA LYS A 29 -10.13 -0.53 -12.66
C LYS A 29 -9.00 -1.40 -12.12
N LYS A 30 -8.11 -1.85 -13.01
CA LYS A 30 -7.02 -2.76 -12.64
C LYS A 30 -6.13 -2.04 -11.63
N ALA A 31 -5.85 -2.70 -10.50
CA ALA A 31 -5.03 -2.14 -9.45
C ALA A 31 -3.60 -1.85 -9.97
N PHE A 32 -3.00 -0.76 -9.49
CA PHE A 32 -1.61 -0.45 -9.80
C PHE A 32 -0.70 -1.61 -9.38
N ARG A 33 0.22 -2.00 -10.27
CA ARG A 33 1.16 -3.09 -10.02
C ARG A 33 2.53 -2.51 -9.71
N PHE A 34 2.97 -2.71 -8.47
CA PHE A 34 4.28 -2.30 -8.03
C PHE A 34 5.37 -3.20 -8.63
N VAL A 35 6.44 -2.55 -9.07
CA VAL A 35 7.69 -3.09 -9.58
C VAL A 35 8.86 -2.44 -8.82
N PRO A 36 10.09 -3.00 -8.86
CA PRO A 36 11.25 -2.50 -8.12
C PRO A 36 11.47 -0.99 -8.24
N SER A 37 11.44 -0.44 -9.47
CA SER A 37 11.60 1.00 -9.70
C SER A 37 10.51 1.86 -9.04
N SER A 38 9.26 1.39 -9.04
CA SER A 38 8.17 2.06 -8.31
C SER A 38 8.26 1.88 -6.79
N ASP A 39 8.86 0.78 -6.31
CA ASP A 39 9.12 0.55 -4.89
C ASP A 39 10.17 1.55 -4.39
N ILE A 40 11.23 1.80 -5.16
CA ILE A 40 12.25 2.83 -4.86
C ILE A 40 11.59 4.20 -4.66
N LEU A 41 10.74 4.62 -5.60
CA LEU A 41 10.02 5.90 -5.51
C LEU A 41 9.09 5.94 -4.29
N LEU A 42 8.38 4.85 -4.02
CA LEU A 42 7.53 4.72 -2.83
C LEU A 42 8.35 4.87 -1.54
N LEU A 43 9.52 4.24 -1.45
CA LEU A 43 10.39 4.30 -0.28
C LEU A 43 10.97 5.71 -0.09
N LYS A 44 11.41 6.38 -1.17
CA LYS A 44 11.88 7.77 -1.12
C LYS A 44 10.81 8.72 -0.60
N GLU A 45 9.58 8.62 -1.11
CA GLU A 45 8.47 9.45 -0.61
C GLU A 45 8.06 9.09 0.83
N ALA A 46 8.18 7.82 1.23
CA ALA A 46 7.96 7.41 2.61
C ALA A 46 9.00 8.00 3.57
N VAL A 47 10.28 8.03 3.21
CA VAL A 47 11.35 8.69 3.98
C VAL A 47 11.08 10.18 4.14
N LYS A 48 10.63 10.84 3.07
CA LYS A 48 10.32 12.27 3.06
C LYS A 48 9.12 12.64 3.94
N HIS A 49 8.04 11.86 3.89
CA HIS A 49 6.80 12.17 4.63
C HIS A 49 6.71 11.49 6.00
N ARG A 50 7.60 10.54 6.30
CA ARG A 50 7.72 9.80 7.57
C ARG A 50 6.37 9.36 8.15
N PRO A 51 5.57 8.55 7.42
CA PRO A 51 4.23 8.18 7.85
C PRO A 51 4.17 7.39 9.17
N TRP A 52 5.26 6.74 9.57
CA TRP A 52 5.41 6.08 10.87
C TRP A 52 5.57 7.06 12.04
N ALA A 53 6.05 8.27 11.78
CA ALA A 53 6.23 9.33 12.78
C ALA A 53 4.98 10.16 13.01
N ALA A 54 3.95 10.01 12.17
CA ALA A 54 2.68 10.73 12.28
C ALA A 54 2.03 10.55 13.66
N GLY A 55 1.34 11.61 14.12
CA GLY A 55 0.56 11.60 15.35
C GLY A 55 -0.66 10.69 15.25
N HIS A 56 -1.33 10.48 16.40
CA HIS A 56 -2.56 9.70 16.44
C HIS A 56 -3.63 10.33 15.53
N GLY A 57 -4.17 9.56 14.58
CA GLY A 57 -5.15 10.03 13.60
C GLY A 57 -4.57 10.63 12.31
N GLU A 58 -3.27 10.96 12.26
CA GLU A 58 -2.65 11.62 11.11
C GLU A 58 -2.00 10.64 10.13
N THR A 59 -1.86 9.37 10.51
CA THR A 59 -1.19 8.35 9.69
C THR A 59 -1.82 8.26 8.30
N GLN A 60 -3.15 8.29 8.18
CA GLN A 60 -3.83 8.24 6.88
C GLN A 60 -3.50 9.44 5.99
N VAL A 61 -3.38 10.64 6.59
CA VAL A 61 -3.03 11.87 5.88
C VAL A 61 -1.59 11.76 5.36
N SER A 62 -0.65 11.33 6.20
CA SER A 62 0.75 11.17 5.77
C SER A 62 0.89 10.15 4.62
N TRP A 63 0.20 9.01 4.69
CA TRP A 63 0.17 8.06 3.57
C TRP A 63 -0.48 8.63 2.29
N SER A 64 -1.44 9.55 2.43
CA SER A 64 -2.02 10.23 1.28
C SER A 64 -1.01 11.17 0.62
N SER A 65 -0.20 11.88 1.41
CA SER A 65 0.92 12.68 0.91
C SER A 65 1.96 11.84 0.18
N VAL A 66 2.33 10.67 0.72
CA VAL A 66 3.21 9.71 0.02
C VAL A 66 2.63 9.32 -1.34
N ALA A 67 1.34 9.00 -1.41
CA ALA A 67 0.69 8.64 -2.67
C ALA A 67 0.64 9.81 -3.67
N ILE A 68 0.51 11.05 -3.19
CA ILE A 68 0.57 12.25 -4.05
C ILE A 68 1.99 12.39 -4.62
N GLY A 69 3.02 12.34 -3.78
CA GLY A 69 4.42 12.42 -4.22
C GLY A 69 4.78 11.32 -5.21
N LEU A 70 4.33 10.09 -4.96
CA LEU A 70 4.54 8.96 -5.86
C LEU A 70 3.87 9.19 -7.22
N LYS A 71 2.66 9.78 -7.27
CA LYS A 71 1.99 10.13 -8.53
C LYS A 71 2.67 11.28 -9.26
N THR A 72 3.27 12.21 -8.53
CA THR A 72 4.07 13.28 -9.13
C THR A 72 5.33 12.70 -9.78
N ALA A 73 6.01 11.77 -9.12
CA ALA A 73 7.22 11.12 -9.65
C ALA A 73 6.91 10.09 -10.74
N LEU A 74 5.76 9.41 -10.64
CA LEU A 74 5.30 8.39 -11.57
C LEU A 74 3.84 8.68 -11.98
N PRO A 75 3.61 9.48 -13.04
CA PRO A 75 2.27 9.88 -13.46
C PRO A 75 1.33 8.73 -13.84
N SER A 76 1.87 7.56 -14.21
CA SER A 76 1.10 6.35 -14.48
C SER A 76 0.61 5.63 -13.21
N CYS A 77 1.06 6.06 -12.02
CA CYS A 77 0.67 5.46 -10.76
C CYS A 77 -0.78 5.78 -10.41
N THR A 78 -1.57 4.74 -10.11
CA THR A 78 -2.96 4.88 -9.65
C THR A 78 -3.14 4.47 -8.18
N ALA A 79 -2.04 4.18 -7.47
CA ALA A 79 -2.08 3.77 -6.07
C ALA A 79 -2.61 4.89 -5.16
N ASP A 80 -3.45 4.55 -4.20
CA ASP A 80 -3.87 5.44 -3.13
C ASP A 80 -2.98 5.27 -1.89
N GLY A 81 -3.18 6.10 -0.85
CA GLY A 81 -2.38 6.03 0.37
C GLY A 81 -2.49 4.66 1.07
N LYS A 82 -3.64 3.99 0.97
CA LYS A 82 -3.84 2.65 1.52
C LYS A 82 -3.02 1.60 0.77
N ALA A 83 -2.97 1.67 -0.55
CA ALA A 83 -2.14 0.81 -1.38
C ALA A 83 -0.65 1.05 -1.12
N CYS A 84 -0.21 2.31 -1.01
CA CYS A 84 1.15 2.68 -0.66
C CYS A 84 1.56 2.11 0.71
N ARG A 85 0.72 2.29 1.74
CA ARG A 85 0.95 1.72 3.07
C ARG A 85 1.07 0.20 3.04
N ARG A 86 0.13 -0.48 2.35
CA ARG A 86 0.14 -1.94 2.23
C ARG A 86 1.42 -2.43 1.56
N ARG A 87 1.84 -1.79 0.47
CA ARG A 87 3.06 -2.15 -0.25
C ARG A 87 4.30 -1.93 0.61
N PHE A 88 4.41 -0.77 1.27
CA PHE A 88 5.52 -0.46 2.16
C PHE A 88 5.65 -1.49 3.29
N ASN A 89 4.55 -1.80 3.98
CA ASN A 89 4.56 -2.81 5.03
C ASN A 89 4.94 -4.19 4.51
N ALA A 90 4.47 -4.58 3.32
CA ALA A 90 4.86 -5.85 2.71
C ALA A 90 6.36 -5.90 2.35
N LEU A 91 6.93 -4.78 1.91
CA LEU A 91 8.38 -4.70 1.64
C LEU A 91 9.20 -4.86 2.93
N LEU A 92 8.83 -4.15 4.01
CA LEU A 92 9.51 -4.31 5.30
C LEU A 92 9.38 -5.73 5.86
N ASP A 93 8.21 -6.35 5.71
CA ASP A 93 7.95 -7.70 6.19
C ASP A 93 8.77 -8.76 5.45
N VAL A 94 8.86 -8.66 4.11
CA VAL A 94 9.72 -9.53 3.29
C VAL A 94 11.20 -9.26 3.55
N PHE A 95 11.59 -8.00 3.74
CA PHE A 95 12.98 -7.63 4.08
C PHE A 95 13.41 -8.23 5.42
N ARG A 96 12.55 -8.18 6.44
CA ARG A 96 12.82 -8.82 7.75
C ARG A 96 12.97 -10.33 7.70
N ARG A 97 12.47 -10.98 6.65
CA ARG A 97 12.63 -12.42 6.42
C ARG A 97 13.79 -12.76 5.50
N ASP A 98 14.57 -11.76 5.05
CA ASP A 98 15.63 -11.93 4.05
C ASP A 98 15.11 -12.53 2.71
N GLU A 99 13.84 -12.28 2.38
CA GLU A 99 13.13 -12.88 1.25
C GLU A 99 12.96 -11.91 0.05
N LEU A 100 13.76 -10.83 -0.02
CA LEU A 100 13.61 -9.80 -1.08
C LEU A 100 13.78 -10.35 -2.50
N GLU A 101 14.49 -11.46 -2.65
CA GLU A 101 14.67 -12.15 -3.93
C GLU A 101 13.33 -12.59 -4.54
N SER A 102 12.35 -12.94 -3.70
CA SER A 102 10.99 -13.29 -4.14
C SER A 102 10.23 -12.13 -4.81
N LEU A 103 10.66 -10.90 -4.53
CA LEU A 103 10.10 -9.67 -5.10
C LEU A 103 10.93 -9.14 -6.28
N ARG A 104 11.97 -9.86 -6.72
CA ARG A 104 12.67 -9.54 -7.97
C ARG A 104 11.75 -9.90 -9.13
N ALA A 105 11.01 -8.91 -9.62
CA ALA A 105 10.30 -8.96 -10.89
C ALA A 105 11.19 -8.37 -12.01
N SER A 106 10.60 -7.84 -13.07
CA SER A 106 11.33 -7.00 -14.04
C SER A 106 12.05 -5.86 -13.30
N GLY A 107 13.35 -5.76 -13.46
CA GLY A 107 14.18 -4.73 -12.83
C GLY A 107 15.66 -4.99 -13.11
N THR A 108 16.50 -3.99 -12.88
CA THR A 108 17.97 -4.13 -12.98
C THR A 108 18.57 -4.52 -11.63
N ALA A 109 19.82 -4.99 -11.63
CA ALA A 109 20.58 -5.20 -10.38
C ALA A 109 20.62 -3.92 -9.53
N GLU A 110 20.84 -2.77 -10.18
CA GLU A 110 20.85 -1.45 -9.56
C GLU A 110 19.51 -1.12 -8.88
N ASP A 111 18.37 -1.43 -9.50
CA ASP A 111 17.05 -1.23 -8.88
C ASP A 111 16.90 -2.07 -7.60
N PHE A 112 17.47 -3.28 -7.56
CA PHE A 112 17.35 -4.15 -6.39
C PHE A 112 18.22 -3.66 -5.25
N GLU A 113 19.46 -3.28 -5.54
CA GLU A 113 20.43 -2.76 -4.57
C GLU A 113 19.94 -1.44 -3.97
N GLU A 114 19.47 -0.49 -4.79
CA GLU A 114 18.94 0.78 -4.29
C GLU A 114 17.69 0.56 -3.42
N ARG A 115 16.80 -0.35 -3.81
CA ARG A 115 15.62 -0.71 -3.01
C ARG A 115 16.02 -1.30 -1.66
N GLU A 116 17.02 -2.17 -1.62
CA GLU A 116 17.50 -2.81 -0.40
C GLU A 116 18.16 -1.81 0.56
N GLN A 117 18.97 -0.88 0.01
CA GLN A 117 19.56 0.21 0.79
C GLN A 117 18.46 1.10 1.41
N LEU A 118 17.46 1.50 0.62
CA LEU A 118 16.34 2.30 1.12
C LEU A 118 15.51 1.57 2.17
N LEU A 119 15.37 0.24 2.07
CA LEU A 119 14.67 -0.56 3.08
C LEU A 119 15.43 -0.62 4.40
N THR A 120 16.75 -0.75 4.33
CA THR A 120 17.64 -0.66 5.50
C THR A 120 17.43 0.67 6.22
N ASP A 121 17.50 1.78 5.48
CA ASP A 121 17.33 3.12 6.03
C ASP A 121 15.91 3.33 6.60
N CYS A 122 14.88 2.90 5.87
CA CYS A 122 13.50 2.97 6.33
C CYS A 122 13.27 2.19 7.62
N MET A 123 13.85 0.99 7.72
CA MET A 123 13.70 0.14 8.90
C MET A 123 14.34 0.79 10.13
N ALA A 124 15.55 1.33 9.99
CA ALA A 124 16.22 2.07 11.06
C ALA A 124 15.38 3.27 11.53
N LEU A 125 14.81 4.05 10.61
CA LEU A 125 13.96 5.20 10.94
C LEU A 125 12.63 4.80 11.62
N VAL A 126 12.05 3.67 11.22
CA VAL A 126 10.83 3.13 11.83
C VAL A 126 11.13 2.67 13.25
N ASP A 127 12.22 1.94 13.45
CA ASP A 127 12.60 1.38 14.74
C ASP A 127 13.00 2.50 15.73
N GLU A 128 13.76 3.51 15.29
CA GLU A 128 14.06 4.71 16.09
C GLU A 128 12.77 5.40 16.55
N CYS A 129 11.79 5.55 15.65
CA CYS A 129 10.53 6.18 15.98
C CYS A 129 9.70 5.37 17.00
N LEU A 130 9.70 4.04 16.87
CA LEU A 130 9.02 3.14 17.80
C LEU A 130 9.67 3.21 19.19
N GLN A 131 11.00 3.18 19.26
CA GLN A 131 11.75 3.33 20.51
C GLN A 131 11.47 4.68 21.17
N ALA A 132 11.55 5.79 20.42
CA ALA A 132 11.27 7.12 20.93
C ALA A 132 9.82 7.27 21.45
N LYS A 133 8.85 6.55 20.89
CA LYS A 133 7.45 6.52 21.37
C LYS A 133 7.30 5.69 22.65
N ALA A 134 8.02 4.58 22.77
CA ALA A 134 8.04 3.75 23.97
C ALA A 134 8.63 4.51 25.17
N ASP A 135 9.76 5.19 24.98
CA ASP A 135 10.43 5.98 26.03
C ASP A 135 9.57 7.12 26.54
N LYS A 136 8.86 7.82 25.64
CA LYS A 136 7.90 8.87 26.01
C LYS A 136 6.76 8.32 26.85
N THR A 137 6.26 7.14 26.49
CA THR A 137 5.15 6.49 27.20
C THR A 137 5.58 6.01 28.59
N GLU A 138 6.77 5.43 28.72
CA GLU A 138 7.33 5.01 30.01
C GLU A 138 7.59 6.20 30.94
N LYS A 139 8.15 7.29 30.41
CA LYS A 139 8.36 8.53 31.17
C LYS A 139 7.03 9.11 31.66
N GLU A 140 5.99 9.10 30.83
CA GLU A 140 4.66 9.59 31.21
C GLU A 140 4.02 8.71 32.29
N LYS A 141 4.10 7.38 32.16
CA LYS A 141 3.62 6.43 33.19
C LYS A 141 4.32 6.65 34.53
N ARG A 142 5.65 6.79 34.56
CA ARG A 142 6.43 7.08 35.79
C ARG A 142 6.02 8.41 36.44
N ARG A 143 5.72 9.43 35.64
CA ARG A 143 5.23 10.72 36.15
C ARG A 143 3.83 10.60 36.74
N GLN A 144 2.93 9.86 36.10
CA GLN A 144 1.56 9.64 36.59
C GLN A 144 1.52 8.74 37.84
N SER A 145 2.36 7.69 37.91
CA SER A 145 2.45 6.82 39.09
C SER A 145 3.10 7.52 40.29
N GLY A 146 4.03 8.45 40.06
CA GLY A 146 4.66 9.25 41.12
C GLY A 146 3.76 10.34 41.73
N VAL A 147 2.59 10.60 41.14
CA VAL A 147 1.62 11.62 41.62
C VAL A 147 0.55 11.01 42.55
N ILE A 148 0.47 9.67 42.66
CA ILE A 148 -0.44 9.02 43.62
C ILE A 148 0.19 9.09 45.03
N LYS A 149 -0.03 10.21 45.73
CA LYS A 149 0.20 10.28 47.17
C LYS A 149 -0.84 9.38 47.87
N PRO A 150 -0.44 8.38 48.67
CA PRO A 150 -1.37 7.65 49.52
C PRO A 150 -1.76 8.57 50.68
N GLN A 151 -2.82 9.36 50.52
CA GLN A 151 -3.45 10.03 51.66
C GLN A 151 -4.48 9.09 52.30
N LEU A 152 -4.01 7.93 52.73
CA LEU A 152 -4.67 7.04 53.69
C LEU A 152 -3.57 6.46 54.56
N MET A 153 -2.79 7.35 55.19
CA MET A 153 -1.77 6.99 56.15
C MET A 153 -1.80 7.97 57.33
N TRP A 154 -2.51 7.52 58.38
CA TRP A 154 -2.27 7.78 59.80
C TRP A 154 -2.46 9.20 60.33
N PHE A 155 -3.55 9.42 61.07
CA PHE A 155 -3.70 10.28 62.26
C PHE A 155 -5.17 10.10 62.69
N LYS A 156 -5.57 9.17 63.58
CA LYS A 156 -5.32 9.04 65.03
C LYS A 156 -5.48 10.35 65.79
#